data_AF-A0A2E5AHN1-F1
#
_entry.id   AF-A0A2E5AHN1-F1
#
_cell.length_a   1.000
_cell.length_b   1.000
_cell.length_c   1.000
_cell.angle_alpha   90.00
_cell.angle_beta   90.00
_cell.angle_gamma   90.00
#
_symmetry.space_group_name_H-M   'P 1'
#
loop_
_entity.id
_entity.type
_entity.pdbx_description
1 polymer ?
#
loop_
_entity_poly.entity_id
_entity_poly.type
_entity_poly.pdbx_seq_one_letter_code
_entity_poly.pdbx_strand_id
1 'polypeptide(L)'
;MIEVHSSGEIPVIGEIAAGVWQEAIEMLDTGESIPFIPHPRFPKDAQLALRVRGDSCDLIAQPGAYVNTVPLEMALPVDGLEGLLREFEAKGRDLIVVAERLRGGLVEATLKALVRDRAGYALEARSSNPKWAGKIPLTDDMLRDGDETRIARVMIGKYEVML
;
A
#
# COMPACT_ATOMS: atom_id res chain seq x y z
N MET A 1 12.53 14.59 30.99
CA MET A 1 13.08 14.61 29.62
C MET A 1 11.91 14.62 28.68
N ILE A 2 11.77 15.67 27.87
CA ILE A 2 10.76 15.73 26.82
C ILE A 2 11.44 15.15 25.58
N GLU A 3 11.02 13.97 25.12
CA GLU A 3 11.42 13.46 23.81
C GLU A 3 10.82 14.39 22.75
N VAL A 4 11.66 15.22 22.15
CA VAL A 4 11.30 15.98 20.97
C VAL A 4 11.42 15.01 19.79
N HIS A 5 10.32 14.38 19.39
CA HIS A 5 10.27 13.69 18.11
C HIS A 5 10.50 14.73 17.01
N SER A 6 11.59 14.62 16.26
CA SER A 6 11.79 15.47 15.10
C SER A 6 10.61 15.27 14.15
N SER A 7 9.98 16.37 13.73
CA SER A 7 8.96 16.34 12.69
C SER A 7 9.58 15.75 11.43
N GLY A 8 9.22 14.49 11.14
CA GLY A 8 9.63 13.83 9.91
C GLY A 8 8.71 14.26 8.78
N GLU A 9 9.28 14.38 7.59
CA GLU A 9 8.53 14.37 6.33
C GLU A 9 8.86 13.08 5.60
N ILE A 10 7.86 12.51 4.93
CA ILE A 10 8.04 11.42 3.96
C ILE A 10 7.60 11.93 2.59
N PRO A 11 8.36 11.61 1.51
CA PRO A 11 8.01 12.06 0.17
C PRO A 11 6.76 11.33 -0.33
N VAL A 12 5.90 12.05 -1.04
CA VAL A 12 4.82 11.48 -1.82
C VAL A 12 5.39 11.10 -3.18
N ILE A 13 5.30 9.83 -3.54
CA ILE A 13 5.91 9.35 -4.77
C ILE A 13 4.89 9.24 -5.91
N GLY A 14 3.59 9.14 -5.62
CA GLY A 14 2.58 9.09 -6.68
C GLY A 14 1.16 8.94 -6.14
N GLU A 15 0.26 8.48 -7.01
CA GLU A 15 -1.13 8.21 -6.67
C GLU A 15 -1.46 6.72 -6.75
N ILE A 16 -2.44 6.30 -5.97
CA ILE A 16 -3.09 4.99 -6.05
C ILE A 16 -4.53 5.19 -6.50
N ALA A 17 -4.87 4.61 -7.64
CA ALA A 17 -6.16 4.79 -8.30
C ALA A 17 -6.51 3.58 -9.16
N ALA A 18 -7.55 2.85 -8.78
CA ALA A 18 -8.03 1.73 -9.59
C ALA A 18 -8.59 2.20 -10.93
N GLY A 19 -8.21 1.51 -12.01
CA GLY A 19 -8.57 1.81 -13.38
C GLY A 19 -7.78 2.96 -14.02
N VAL A 20 -6.81 3.55 -13.31
CA VAL A 20 -5.96 4.63 -13.84
C VAL A 20 -4.56 4.08 -14.11
N TRP A 21 -4.13 4.21 -15.36
CA TRP A 21 -2.79 3.84 -15.81
C TRP A 21 -1.92 5.09 -15.90
N GLN A 22 -0.73 5.03 -15.31
CA GLN A 22 0.23 6.13 -15.20
C GLN A 22 1.58 5.69 -15.73
N GLU A 23 2.46 6.61 -16.12
CA GLU A 23 3.82 6.22 -16.45
C GLU A 23 4.58 5.87 -15.16
N ALA A 24 5.43 4.84 -15.17
CA ALA A 24 6.16 4.43 -13.96
C ALA A 24 7.03 5.55 -13.36
N ILE A 25 7.51 6.49 -14.20
CA ILE A 25 8.29 7.66 -13.76
C ILE A 25 7.43 8.68 -12.99
N GLU A 26 6.13 8.79 -13.30
CA GLU A 26 5.21 9.69 -12.59
C GLU A 26 4.98 9.23 -11.14
N MET A 27 5.20 7.95 -10.85
CA MET A 27 5.15 7.40 -9.48
C MET A 27 6.45 7.59 -8.68
N LEU A 28 7.43 8.34 -9.16
CA LEU A 28 8.67 8.57 -8.42
C LEU A 28 8.96 10.04 -8.07
N ASP A 29 8.23 11.00 -8.64
CA ASP A 29 8.55 12.42 -8.45
C ASP A 29 7.31 13.32 -8.52
N THR A 30 6.71 13.57 -7.35
CA THR A 30 5.64 14.57 -7.22
C THR A 30 6.15 15.92 -6.71
N GLY A 31 7.36 15.97 -6.17
CA GLY A 31 7.85 17.11 -5.38
C GLY A 31 7.08 17.40 -4.07
N GLU A 32 6.09 16.58 -3.71
CA GLU A 32 5.25 16.73 -2.52
C GLU A 32 5.80 15.89 -1.35
N SER A 33 5.64 16.39 -0.12
CA SER A 33 5.92 15.65 1.12
C SER A 33 4.77 15.81 2.10
N ILE A 34 4.61 14.84 2.99
CA ILE A 34 3.63 14.93 4.09
C ILE A 34 4.31 14.86 5.45
N PRO A 35 3.77 15.55 6.47
CA PRO A 35 4.24 15.39 7.83
C PRO A 35 3.92 13.97 8.31
N PHE A 36 4.95 13.20 8.64
CA PHE A 36 4.80 11.83 9.10
C PHE A 36 5.98 11.45 10.00
N ILE A 37 5.70 10.86 11.16
CA ILE A 37 6.74 10.31 12.02
C ILE A 37 7.11 8.93 11.45
N PRO A 38 8.33 8.73 10.90
CA PRO A 38 8.69 7.46 10.29
C PRO A 38 8.62 6.32 11.32
N HIS A 39 8.06 5.20 10.91
CA HIS A 39 7.93 4.04 11.78
C HIS A 39 9.33 3.46 12.09
N PRO A 40 9.69 3.23 13.37
CA PRO A 40 11.07 2.92 13.76
C PRO A 40 11.57 1.54 13.30
N ARG A 41 10.65 0.62 12.96
CA ARG A 41 10.99 -0.71 12.40
C ARG A 41 11.66 -0.62 11.03
N PHE A 42 11.44 0.45 10.27
CA PHE A 42 11.84 0.54 8.87
C PHE A 42 12.80 1.71 8.63
N PRO A 43 13.77 1.58 7.71
CA PRO A 43 14.60 2.71 7.28
C PRO A 43 13.73 3.90 6.86
N LYS A 44 14.17 5.12 7.18
CA LYS A 44 13.40 6.34 6.89
C LYS A 44 13.22 6.56 5.39
N ASP A 45 14.26 6.29 4.61
CA ASP A 45 14.32 6.42 3.15
C ASP A 45 13.50 5.37 2.40
N ALA A 46 13.16 4.25 3.04
CA ALA A 46 12.27 3.24 2.47
C ALA A 46 10.77 3.59 2.60
N GLN A 47 10.43 4.53 3.50
CA GLN A 47 9.06 4.92 3.79
C GLN A 47 8.60 6.03 2.85
N LEU A 48 7.60 5.72 2.03
CA LEU A 48 7.10 6.60 0.97
C LEU A 48 5.58 6.72 1.08
N ALA A 49 5.06 7.90 0.76
CA ALA A 49 3.64 8.17 0.73
C ALA A 49 3.05 8.02 -0.68
N LEU A 50 1.82 7.53 -0.75
CA LEU A 50 1.01 7.51 -1.98
C LEU A 50 -0.33 8.20 -1.70
N ARG A 51 -0.76 9.07 -2.61
CA ARG A 51 -2.04 9.77 -2.50
C ARG A 51 -3.20 8.90 -2.98
N VAL A 52 -4.25 8.81 -2.18
CA VAL A 52 -5.47 8.08 -2.52
C VAL A 52 -6.32 8.87 -3.51
N ARG A 53 -6.67 8.25 -4.63
CA ARG A 53 -7.60 8.81 -5.59
C ARG A 53 -8.69 7.81 -5.98
N GLY A 54 -9.93 8.27 -5.92
CA GLY A 54 -11.11 7.45 -6.18
C GLY A 54 -11.55 6.62 -4.97
N ASP A 55 -12.60 5.82 -5.18
CA ASP A 55 -13.35 5.13 -4.12
C ASP A 55 -12.96 3.66 -3.93
N SER A 56 -11.94 3.13 -4.64
CA SER A 56 -11.59 1.70 -4.61
C SER A 56 -11.04 1.19 -3.27
N CYS A 57 -10.77 2.10 -2.34
CA CYS A 57 -10.22 1.80 -1.02
C CYS A 57 -10.74 2.77 0.07
N ASP A 58 -11.92 3.37 -0.13
CA ASP A 58 -12.49 4.38 0.78
C ASP A 58 -12.77 3.85 2.19
N LEU A 59 -12.92 2.53 2.37
CA LEU A 59 -13.02 1.92 3.71
C LEU A 59 -11.65 1.78 4.42
N ILE A 60 -10.53 2.00 3.71
CA ILE A 60 -9.16 2.04 4.26
C ILE A 60 -8.74 3.50 4.49
N ALA A 61 -8.82 4.31 3.42
CA ALA A 61 -8.39 5.69 3.38
C ALA A 61 -9.25 6.47 2.39
N GLN A 62 -9.73 7.65 2.80
CA GLN A 62 -10.63 8.47 1.97
C GLN A 62 -9.90 9.04 0.74
N PRO A 63 -10.62 9.37 -0.35
CA PRO A 63 -10.04 10.14 -1.44
C PRO A 63 -9.33 11.41 -0.94
N GLY A 64 -8.10 11.63 -1.38
CA GLY A 64 -7.25 12.74 -0.94
C GLY A 64 -6.41 12.44 0.31
N ALA A 65 -6.61 11.31 0.99
CA ALA A 65 -5.73 10.84 2.04
C ALA A 65 -4.38 10.38 1.46
N TYR A 66 -3.39 10.20 2.33
CA TYR A 66 -2.09 9.66 1.98
C TYR A 66 -1.83 8.38 2.77
N VAL A 67 -1.28 7.36 2.13
CA VAL A 67 -0.86 6.12 2.80
C VAL A 67 0.65 6.03 2.85
N ASN A 68 1.20 5.79 4.04
CA ASN A 68 2.62 5.51 4.21
C ASN A 68 2.87 4.02 3.97
N THR A 69 3.89 3.73 3.16
CA THR A 69 4.17 2.40 2.66
C THR A 69 5.68 2.10 2.68
N VAL A 70 6.01 0.81 2.83
CA VAL A 70 7.38 0.29 2.68
C VAL A 70 7.40 -0.81 1.62
N PRO A 71 8.53 -1.05 0.94
CA PRO A 71 8.67 -2.18 0.03
C PRO A 71 8.32 -3.51 0.72
N LEU A 72 7.67 -4.42 -0.01
CA LEU A 72 7.22 -5.70 0.54
C LEU A 72 8.38 -6.46 1.21
N GLU A 73 9.53 -6.55 0.55
CA GLU A 73 10.73 -7.24 1.01
C GLU A 73 11.26 -6.72 2.36
N MET A 74 11.00 -5.46 2.70
CA MET A 74 11.38 -4.88 3.98
C MET A 74 10.33 -5.12 5.07
N ALA A 75 9.08 -5.37 4.68
CA ALA A 75 7.99 -5.68 5.61
C ALA A 75 7.97 -7.15 6.03
N LEU A 76 8.48 -8.05 5.19
CA LEU A 76 8.41 -9.50 5.41
C LEU A 76 9.22 -9.94 6.64
N PRO A 77 8.59 -10.67 7.60
CA PRO A 77 9.31 -11.41 8.63
C PRO A 77 9.98 -12.68 8.06
N VAL A 78 10.69 -13.41 8.92
CA VAL A 78 11.46 -14.62 8.54
C VAL A 78 10.57 -15.72 7.94
N ASP A 79 9.34 -15.83 8.40
CA ASP A 79 8.31 -16.77 7.93
C ASP A 79 7.47 -16.19 6.77
N GLY A 80 7.91 -15.10 6.16
CA GLY A 80 7.39 -14.56 4.92
C GLY A 80 6.00 -13.93 5.05
N LEU A 81 5.24 -13.96 3.95
CA LEU A 81 3.94 -13.29 3.84
C LEU A 81 2.94 -13.78 4.89
N GLU A 82 3.02 -15.07 5.20
CA GLU A 82 2.16 -15.71 6.17
C GLU A 82 2.42 -15.24 7.60
N GLY A 83 3.69 -15.00 7.96
CA GLY A 83 4.03 -14.36 9.23
C GLY A 83 3.50 -12.92 9.30
N LEU A 84 3.68 -12.17 8.22
CA LEU A 84 3.21 -10.79 8.14
C LEU A 84 1.68 -10.70 8.32
N LEU A 85 0.94 -11.59 7.66
CA LEU A 85 -0.52 -11.64 7.80
C LEU A 85 -0.91 -11.91 9.26
N ARG A 86 -0.30 -12.91 9.90
CA ARG A 86 -0.56 -13.21 11.33
C ARG A 86 -0.26 -12.03 12.24
N GLU A 87 0.82 -11.28 11.99
CA GLU A 87 1.14 -10.08 12.78
C GLU A 87 0.03 -9.02 12.73
N PHE A 88 -0.60 -8.84 11.57
CA PHE A 88 -1.71 -7.89 11.39
C PHE A 88 -3.02 -8.44 12.00
N GLU A 89 -3.33 -9.71 11.76
CA GLU A 89 -4.49 -10.39 12.33
C GLU A 89 -4.46 -10.40 13.86
N ALA A 90 -3.30 -10.65 14.47
CA ALA A 90 -3.12 -10.61 15.93
C ALA A 90 -3.40 -9.22 16.52
N LYS A 91 -3.32 -8.16 15.70
CA LYS A 91 -3.66 -6.77 16.07
C LYS A 91 -5.09 -6.40 15.70
N GLY A 92 -5.89 -7.35 15.18
CA GLY A 92 -7.25 -7.11 14.71
C GLY A 92 -7.32 -6.17 13.51
N ARG A 93 -6.31 -6.20 12.63
CA ARG A 93 -6.21 -5.32 11.45
C ARG A 93 -6.03 -6.13 10.18
N ASP A 94 -6.58 -5.64 9.08
CA ASP A 94 -6.27 -6.16 7.75
C ASP A 94 -4.83 -5.81 7.36
N LEU A 95 -4.14 -6.74 6.70
CA LEU A 95 -2.90 -6.44 5.99
C LEU A 95 -3.25 -5.74 4.67
N ILE A 96 -2.95 -4.44 4.59
CA ILE A 96 -3.18 -3.64 3.39
C ILE A 96 -1.90 -3.52 2.57
N VAL A 97 -2.02 -3.78 1.27
CA VAL A 97 -0.90 -3.78 0.32
C VAL A 97 -1.17 -2.89 -0.88
N VAL A 98 -0.09 -2.40 -1.50
CA VAL A 98 -0.11 -1.76 -2.81
C VAL A 98 0.13 -2.85 -3.86
N ALA A 99 -0.87 -3.12 -4.67
CA ALA A 99 -0.76 -3.98 -5.84
C ALA A 99 -0.56 -3.13 -7.10
N GLU A 100 0.49 -3.41 -7.84
CA GLU A 100 0.83 -2.77 -9.10
C GLU A 100 0.57 -3.72 -10.26
N ARG A 101 -0.03 -3.21 -11.32
CA ARG A 101 -0.15 -3.90 -12.61
C ARG A 101 0.66 -3.16 -13.65
N LEU A 102 1.51 -3.87 -14.38
CA LEU A 102 2.31 -3.29 -15.44
C LEU A 102 1.73 -3.66 -16.80
N ARG A 103 1.70 -2.70 -17.73
CA ARG A 103 1.27 -2.93 -19.10
C ARG A 103 1.91 -1.91 -20.03
N GLY A 104 2.87 -2.36 -20.84
CA GLY A 104 3.48 -1.52 -21.88
C GLY A 104 4.12 -0.24 -21.34
N GLY A 105 4.84 -0.32 -20.22
CA GLY A 105 5.47 0.83 -19.54
C GLY A 105 4.54 1.65 -18.64
N LEU A 106 3.24 1.35 -18.65
CA LEU A 106 2.27 1.93 -17.73
C LEU A 106 2.14 1.09 -16.46
N VAL A 107 1.87 1.76 -15.35
CA VAL A 107 1.58 1.17 -14.05
C VAL A 107 0.19 1.59 -13.58
N GLU A 108 -0.56 0.63 -13.04
CA GLU A 108 -1.78 0.87 -12.25
C GLU A 108 -1.48 0.44 -10.81
N ALA A 109 -1.47 1.38 -9.86
CA ALA A 109 -1.27 1.08 -8.44
C ALA A 109 -2.59 1.16 -7.66
N THR A 110 -2.88 0.15 -6.84
CA THR A 110 -4.12 0.07 -6.05
C THR A 110 -3.88 -0.43 -4.64
N LEU A 111 -4.69 0.01 -3.67
CA LEU A 111 -4.74 -0.62 -2.35
C LEU A 111 -5.69 -1.82 -2.35
N LYS A 112 -5.23 -2.91 -1.72
CA LYS A 112 -6.00 -4.13 -1.50
C LYS A 112 -5.74 -4.65 -0.08
N ALA A 113 -6.76 -5.25 0.52
CA ALA A 113 -6.56 -6.11 1.69
C ALA A 113 -6.09 -7.49 1.21
N LEU A 114 -5.02 -8.01 1.81
CA LEU A 114 -4.66 -9.41 1.68
C LEU A 114 -5.53 -10.21 2.65
N VAL A 115 -6.34 -11.12 2.11
CA VAL A 115 -7.25 -11.95 2.88
C VAL A 115 -6.96 -13.43 2.65
N ARG A 116 -7.11 -14.24 3.69
CA ARG A 116 -7.09 -15.70 3.59
C ARG A 116 -8.50 -16.21 3.34
N ASP A 117 -8.65 -17.13 2.40
CA ASP A 117 -9.88 -17.90 2.20
C ASP A 117 -9.60 -19.40 1.97
N ARG A 118 -10.62 -20.16 1.58
CA ARG A 118 -10.51 -21.62 1.41
C ARG A 118 -9.58 -22.02 0.25
N ALA A 119 -9.36 -21.14 -0.71
CA ALA A 119 -8.53 -21.39 -1.89
C ALA A 119 -7.08 -20.91 -1.71
N GLY A 120 -6.77 -20.20 -0.63
CA GLY A 120 -5.45 -19.65 -0.35
C GLY A 120 -5.53 -18.20 0.09
N TYR A 121 -4.73 -17.33 -0.52
CA TYR A 121 -4.81 -15.89 -0.30
C TYR A 121 -5.44 -15.20 -1.51
N ALA A 122 -6.07 -14.07 -1.26
CA ALA A 122 -6.62 -13.21 -2.29
C ALA A 122 -6.43 -11.73 -1.93
N LEU A 123 -6.42 -10.89 -2.95
CA LEU A 123 -6.50 -9.44 -2.83
C LEU A 123 -7.95 -9.00 -2.97
N GLU A 124 -8.43 -8.24 -2.00
CA GLU A 124 -9.80 -7.75 -1.94
C GLU A 124 -9.81 -6.22 -1.85
N ALA A 125 -10.68 -5.55 -2.59
CA ALA A 125 -10.90 -4.13 -2.41
C ALA A 125 -11.71 -3.90 -1.12
N ARG A 126 -11.30 -2.91 -0.31
CA ARG A 126 -12.09 -2.43 0.82
C ARG A 126 -12.79 -1.14 0.39
N SER A 127 -13.89 -1.31 -0.33
CA SER A 127 -14.65 -0.19 -0.90
C SER A 127 -16.12 -0.25 -0.52
N SER A 128 -16.74 0.93 -0.32
CA SER A 128 -18.20 1.07 -0.24
C SER A 128 -18.89 0.94 -1.60
N ASN A 129 -18.16 1.09 -2.71
CA ASN A 129 -18.71 0.98 -4.06
C ASN A 129 -18.67 -0.47 -4.57
N PRO A 130 -19.83 -1.10 -4.84
CA PRO A 130 -19.90 -2.51 -5.23
C PRO A 130 -19.23 -2.82 -6.58
N LYS A 131 -18.95 -1.82 -7.42
CA LYS A 131 -18.20 -2.05 -8.68
C LYS A 131 -16.78 -2.60 -8.45
N TRP A 132 -16.24 -2.38 -7.25
CA TRP A 132 -14.91 -2.88 -6.85
C TRP A 132 -14.99 -4.20 -6.08
N ALA A 133 -16.18 -4.75 -5.86
CA ALA A 133 -16.35 -6.02 -5.18
C ALA A 133 -15.71 -7.15 -5.99
N GLY A 134 -15.06 -8.08 -5.29
CA GLY A 134 -14.40 -9.22 -5.90
C GLY A 134 -13.08 -9.54 -5.22
N LYS A 135 -12.58 -10.74 -5.52
CA LYS A 135 -11.31 -11.25 -5.03
C LYS A 135 -10.42 -11.60 -6.21
N ILE A 136 -9.16 -11.18 -6.14
CA ILE A 136 -8.13 -11.59 -7.08
C ILE A 136 -7.28 -12.63 -6.36
N PRO A 137 -7.29 -13.91 -6.78
CA PRO A 137 -6.43 -14.92 -6.18
C PRO A 137 -4.97 -14.49 -6.23
N LEU A 138 -4.26 -14.63 -5.11
CA LEU A 138 -2.83 -14.37 -5.05
C LEU A 138 -2.10 -15.53 -5.74
N THR A 139 -1.20 -15.21 -6.66
CA THR A 139 -0.29 -16.18 -7.29
C THR A 139 1.14 -15.93 -6.84
N ASP A 140 2.01 -16.94 -6.95
CA ASP A 140 3.43 -16.82 -6.59
C ASP A 140 4.15 -15.74 -7.43
N ASP A 141 3.73 -15.53 -8.67
CA ASP A 141 4.29 -14.49 -9.55
C ASP A 141 4.00 -13.08 -9.04
N MET A 142 2.88 -12.88 -8.32
CA MET A 142 2.56 -11.59 -7.72
C MET A 142 3.44 -11.24 -6.52
N LEU A 143 4.23 -12.18 -6.01
CA LEU A 143 5.19 -11.94 -4.92
C LEU A 143 6.61 -11.69 -5.45
N ARG A 144 6.78 -11.64 -6.77
CA ARG A 144 8.06 -11.45 -7.45
C ARG A 144 7.99 -10.19 -8.32
N ASP A 145 9.16 -9.66 -8.64
CA ASP A 145 9.26 -8.66 -9.70
C ASP A 145 9.06 -9.35 -11.06
N GLY A 146 7.94 -9.04 -11.71
CA GLY A 146 7.54 -9.59 -13.01
C GLY A 146 6.66 -8.62 -13.79
N ASP A 147 6.39 -8.94 -15.05
CA ASP A 147 5.91 -7.97 -16.05
C ASP A 147 4.39 -7.67 -16.00
N GLU A 148 3.59 -8.32 -15.14
CA GLU A 148 2.11 -8.19 -15.22
C GLU A 148 1.44 -7.68 -13.94
N THR A 149 1.62 -8.31 -12.78
CA THR A 149 1.01 -7.86 -11.52
C THR A 149 1.86 -8.29 -10.34
N ARG A 150 2.08 -7.39 -9.38
CA ARG A 150 2.85 -7.65 -8.15
C ARG A 150 2.29 -6.93 -6.93
N ILE A 151 2.56 -7.47 -5.75
CA ILE A 151 2.48 -6.74 -4.49
C ILE A 151 3.80 -5.99 -4.30
N ALA A 152 3.78 -4.68 -4.54
CA ALA A 152 4.99 -3.88 -4.48
C ALA A 152 5.31 -3.40 -3.06
N ARG A 153 4.29 -3.03 -2.29
CA ARG A 153 4.47 -2.32 -1.01
C ARG A 153 3.43 -2.73 0.03
N VAL A 154 3.76 -2.55 1.31
CA VAL A 154 2.86 -2.76 2.44
C VAL A 154 2.52 -1.41 3.08
N MET A 155 1.25 -1.16 3.33
CA MET A 155 0.80 0.02 4.06
C MET A 155 1.08 -0.15 5.54
N ILE A 156 1.78 0.83 6.12
CA ILE A 156 2.16 0.85 7.54
C ILE A 156 1.47 1.97 8.32
N GLY A 157 0.85 2.93 7.63
CA GLY A 157 0.07 4.02 8.24
C GLY A 157 -0.69 4.84 7.20
N LYS A 158 -1.48 5.80 7.67
CA LYS A 158 -2.14 6.81 6.83
C LYS A 158 -2.09 8.19 7.46
N TYR A 159 -2.21 9.20 6.63
CA TYR A 159 -2.37 10.60 6.99
C TYR A 159 -3.61 11.15 6.28
N GLU A 160 -4.53 11.70 7.06
CA GLU A 160 -5.79 12.28 6.59
C GLU A 160 -5.85 13.73 7.07
N VAL A 161 -5.98 14.66 6.14
CA VAL A 161 -6.20 16.08 6.51
C VAL A 161 -7.65 16.20 6.95
N MET A 162 -7.86 16.35 8.26
CA MET A 162 -9.18 16.70 8.80
C MET A 162 -9.38 18.19 8.56
N LEU A 163 -10.31 18.53 7.67
CA LEU A 163 -10.83 19.90 7.50
C LEU A 163 -11.84 20.23 8.60
#